data_AF-A0A928PJQ8-F1
#
_entry.id   AF-A0A928PJQ8-F1
#
_cell.length_a   1.000
_cell.length_b   1.000
_cell.length_c   1.000
_cell.angle_alpha   90.00
_cell.angle_beta   90.00
_cell.angle_gamma   90.00
#
_symmetry.space_group_name_H-M   'P 1'
#
loop_
_entity.id
_entity.type
_entity.pdbx_description
1 polymer ?
#
loop_
_entity_poly.entity_id
_entity_poly.type
_entity_poly.pdbx_seq_one_letter_code
_entity_poly.pdbx_strand_id
1 'polypeptide(L)'
;MKITFLGTGAADWPLEKPSDYTEFRRLSSALIDNSLLIDPGPQVLDALKELGISLSKIKYVIITHRHKDHFNADTLKALEDGGASLIEFFTGEEKTVGDYEILAFNGNHATSEGTLHYIIKICTPTIIHSAKK
;
A
#
# COMPACT_ATOMS: atom_id res chain seq x y z
N MET A 1 1.45 14.84 -0.78
CA MET A 1 1.37 13.42 -1.18
C MET A 1 2.66 13.01 -1.86
N LYS A 2 3.33 11.99 -1.34
CA LYS A 2 4.38 11.23 -2.02
C LYS A 2 3.88 9.80 -2.20
N ILE A 3 3.93 9.30 -3.43
CA ILE A 3 3.61 7.91 -3.77
C ILE A 3 4.92 7.19 -4.09
N THR A 4 5.15 6.05 -3.46
CA THR A 4 6.29 5.17 -3.75
C THR A 4 5.73 3.84 -4.25
N PHE A 5 6.05 3.47 -5.48
CA PHE A 5 5.71 2.15 -6.00
C PHE A 5 6.70 1.12 -5.46
N LEU A 6 6.22 0.18 -4.65
CA LEU A 6 7.02 -0.93 -4.14
C LEU A 6 7.11 -2.05 -5.18
N GLY A 7 6.12 -2.13 -6.08
CA GLY A 7 6.13 -2.96 -7.27
C GLY A 7 5.08 -2.50 -8.29
N THR A 8 5.25 -2.93 -9.54
CA THR A 8 4.37 -2.58 -10.68
C THR A 8 4.14 -3.76 -11.63
N GLY A 9 4.55 -4.96 -11.23
CA GLY A 9 4.35 -6.20 -11.98
C GLY A 9 2.94 -6.76 -11.76
N ALA A 10 2.42 -7.42 -12.80
CA ALA A 10 1.18 -8.19 -12.73
C ALA A 10 1.40 -9.57 -12.10
N ALA A 11 0.32 -10.34 -11.92
CA ALA A 11 0.30 -11.65 -11.25
C ALA A 11 1.28 -12.70 -11.80
N ASP A 12 1.73 -12.54 -13.05
CA ASP A 12 2.65 -13.43 -13.77
C ASP A 12 4.13 -13.05 -13.62
N TRP A 13 4.45 -11.95 -12.91
CA TRP A 13 5.84 -11.57 -12.63
C TRP A 13 6.49 -12.49 -11.61
N PRO A 14 7.79 -12.81 -11.78
CA PRO A 14 8.50 -13.69 -10.88
C PRO A 14 8.73 -13.04 -9.50
N LEU A 15 8.68 -13.87 -8.44
CA LEU A 15 8.93 -13.42 -7.06
C LEU A 15 10.41 -13.11 -6.79
N GLU A 16 11.31 -13.71 -7.55
CA GLU A 16 12.74 -13.45 -7.47
C GLU A 16 13.22 -12.88 -8.79
N LYS A 17 14.17 -11.94 -8.74
CA LYS A 17 14.73 -11.34 -9.94
C LYS A 17 15.57 -12.38 -10.70
N PRO A 18 15.18 -12.78 -11.92
CA PRO A 18 16.04 -13.65 -12.73
C PRO A 18 17.31 -12.90 -13.14
N SER A 19 18.44 -13.63 -13.25
CA SER A 19 19.75 -13.04 -13.50
C SER A 19 19.88 -12.31 -14.85
N ASP A 20 19.05 -12.69 -15.82
CA ASP A 20 18.99 -12.16 -17.19
C ASP A 20 18.02 -10.97 -17.34
N TYR A 21 17.27 -10.62 -16.29
CA TYR A 21 16.34 -9.49 -16.32
C TYR A 21 17.08 -8.17 -16.10
N THR A 22 17.11 -7.34 -17.14
CA THR A 22 17.59 -5.96 -17.06
C THR A 22 16.61 -5.09 -16.27
N GLU A 23 15.31 -5.31 -16.46
CA GLU A 23 14.22 -4.60 -15.79
C GLU A 23 13.35 -5.59 -14.99
N PHE A 24 13.36 -5.47 -13.66
CA PHE A 24 12.58 -6.33 -12.78
C PHE A 24 11.51 -5.52 -12.04
N ARG A 25 10.26 -6.00 -12.07
CA ARG A 25 9.14 -5.42 -11.34
C ARG A 25 8.67 -6.42 -10.31
N ARG A 26 8.70 -6.02 -9.03
CA ARG A 26 7.94 -6.70 -7.98
C ARG A 26 6.45 -6.59 -8.27
N LEU A 27 5.65 -7.49 -7.71
CA LEU A 27 4.19 -7.47 -7.78
C LEU A 27 3.62 -6.14 -7.25
N SER A 28 2.48 -5.75 -7.82
CA SER A 28 1.85 -4.45 -7.59
C SER A 28 1.64 -4.15 -6.10
N SER A 29 2.24 -3.05 -5.63
CA SER A 29 2.03 -2.50 -4.29
C SER A 29 2.52 -1.05 -4.25
N ALA A 30 1.84 -0.21 -3.47
CA ALA A 30 2.17 1.21 -3.36
C ALA A 30 2.15 1.68 -1.91
N LEU A 31 3.01 2.64 -1.60
CA LEU A 31 3.16 3.24 -0.29
C LEU A 31 2.99 4.76 -0.38
N ILE A 32 2.03 5.30 0.36
CA ILE A 32 1.70 6.72 0.41
C ILE A 32 2.28 7.33 1.69
N ASP A 33 3.08 8.39 1.53
CA ASP A 33 3.82 9.13 2.58
C ASP A 33 4.50 8.23 3.64
N ASN A 34 4.97 7.05 3.21
CA ASN A 34 5.57 6.02 4.06
C ASN A 34 4.68 5.48 5.19
N SER A 35 3.37 5.78 5.20
CA SER A 35 2.49 5.43 6.33
C SER A 35 1.25 4.62 5.94
N LEU A 36 0.73 4.79 4.72
CA LEU A 36 -0.39 4.03 4.18
C LEU A 36 0.09 3.09 3.07
N LEU A 37 0.08 1.79 3.35
CA LEU A 37 0.42 0.75 2.39
C LEU A 37 -0.85 0.23 1.70
N ILE A 38 -0.78 0.09 0.38
CA ILE A 38 -1.80 -0.55 -0.45
C ILE A 38 -1.24 -1.88 -0.93
N ASP A 39 -1.99 -2.96 -0.65
CA ASP A 39 -1.70 -4.34 -1.04
C ASP A 39 -0.41 -4.89 -0.41
N PRO A 40 -0.50 -5.61 0.73
CA PRO A 40 0.62 -6.25 1.40
C PRO A 40 1.03 -7.55 0.67
N GLY A 41 1.50 -7.43 -0.57
CA GLY A 41 1.95 -8.55 -1.39
C GLY A 41 3.24 -9.22 -0.89
N PRO A 42 3.63 -10.36 -1.47
CA PRO A 42 4.73 -11.21 -0.97
C PRO A 42 6.12 -10.55 -1.04
N GLN A 43 6.33 -9.55 -1.91
CA GLN A 43 7.64 -8.90 -2.10
C GLN A 43 7.74 -7.53 -1.41
N VAL A 44 6.71 -7.12 -0.65
CA VAL A 44 6.67 -5.79 0.00
C VAL A 44 7.80 -5.63 1.01
N LEU A 45 8.06 -6.65 1.84
CA LEU A 45 9.12 -6.56 2.86
C LEU A 45 10.50 -6.36 2.23
N ASP A 46 10.78 -7.04 1.11
CA ASP A 46 12.03 -6.86 0.36
C ASP A 46 12.13 -5.46 -0.25
N ALA A 47 11.03 -4.94 -0.81
CA ALA A 47 10.98 -3.59 -1.35
C ALA A 47 11.26 -2.53 -0.26
N LEU A 48 10.64 -2.67 0.91
CA LEU A 48 10.85 -1.76 2.04
C LEU A 48 12.29 -1.82 2.55
N LYS A 49 12.87 -3.03 2.64
CA LYS A 49 14.26 -3.24 3.04
C LYS A 49 15.23 -2.58 2.06
N GLU A 50 15.05 -2.77 0.76
CA GLU A 50 15.89 -2.16 -0.28
C GLU A 50 15.82 -0.62 -0.25
N LEU A 51 14.63 -0.08 -0.01
CA LEU A 51 14.40 1.37 0.08
C LEU A 51 14.79 1.96 1.45
N GLY A 52 15.23 1.14 2.41
CA GLY A 52 15.57 1.59 3.76
C GLY A 52 14.38 2.14 4.57
N ILE A 53 13.16 1.67 4.28
CA ILE A 53 11.94 2.09 4.98
C ILE A 53 11.67 1.13 6.14
N SER A 54 11.69 1.66 7.36
CA SER A 54 11.32 0.90 8.57
C SER A 54 9.85 0.53 8.58
N LEU A 55 9.53 -0.71 8.98
CA LEU A 55 8.15 -1.16 9.18
C LEU A 55 7.37 -0.26 10.15
N SER A 56 8.05 0.29 11.17
CA SER A 56 7.44 1.20 12.15
C SER A 56 6.95 2.53 11.58
N LYS A 57 7.30 2.87 10.33
CA LYS A 57 6.73 4.03 9.64
C LYS A 57 5.36 3.73 9.05
N ILE A 58 5.09 2.47 8.71
CA ILE A 58 3.82 2.03 8.15
C ILE A 58 2.82 1.92 9.29
N LYS A 59 1.72 2.64 9.17
CA LYS A 59 0.68 2.74 10.20
C LYS A 59 -0.62 2.08 9.76
N TYR A 60 -0.88 2.09 8.47
CA TYR A 60 -2.15 1.65 7.90
C TYR A 60 -1.89 0.75 6.69
N VAL A 61 -2.66 -0.33 6.60
CA VAL A 61 -2.67 -1.22 5.44
C VAL A 61 -4.09 -1.26 4.89
N ILE A 62 -4.24 -1.11 3.59
CA ILE A 62 -5.50 -1.34 2.86
C ILE A 62 -5.26 -2.35 1.74
N ILE A 63 -6.31 -3.09 1.36
CA ILE A 63 -6.21 -4.20 0.42
C ILE A 63 -7.26 -4.01 -0.67
N THR A 64 -6.83 -3.92 -1.93
CA THR A 64 -7.72 -3.85 -3.08
C THR A 64 -8.48 -5.16 -3.27
N HIS A 65 -7.78 -6.28 -3.16
CA HIS A 65 -8.35 -7.63 -3.18
C HIS A 65 -7.32 -8.66 -2.69
N ARG A 66 -7.76 -9.91 -2.45
CA ARG A 66 -6.98 -10.94 -1.76
C ARG A 66 -6.35 -12.00 -2.67
N HIS A 67 -6.03 -11.65 -3.91
CA HIS A 67 -5.18 -12.51 -4.74
C HIS A 67 -3.75 -12.52 -4.22
N LYS A 68 -3.03 -13.62 -4.47
CA LYS A 68 -1.70 -13.90 -3.90
C LYS A 68 -0.62 -12.88 -4.30
N ASP A 69 -0.84 -12.18 -5.40
CA ASP A 69 0.03 -11.12 -5.90
C ASP A 69 -0.20 -9.77 -5.23
N HIS A 70 -1.35 -9.57 -4.58
CA HIS A 70 -1.71 -8.38 -3.82
C HIS A 70 -1.69 -8.60 -2.30
N PHE A 71 -1.92 -9.84 -1.85
CA PHE A 71 -2.06 -10.17 -0.43
C PHE A 71 -1.20 -11.37 -0.05
N ASN A 72 -0.39 -11.19 0.98
CA ASN A 72 0.33 -12.25 1.68
C ASN A 72 0.14 -12.09 3.19
N ALA A 73 -0.28 -13.17 3.86
CA ALA A 73 -0.59 -13.15 5.28
C ALA A 73 0.65 -12.91 6.16
N ASP A 74 1.80 -13.45 5.78
CA ASP A 74 3.06 -13.26 6.53
C ASP A 74 3.56 -11.82 6.38
N THR A 75 3.43 -11.22 5.20
CA THR A 75 3.69 -9.78 4.98
C THR A 75 2.79 -8.94 5.88
N LEU A 76 1.49 -9.20 5.91
CA LEU A 76 0.57 -8.46 6.77
C LEU A 76 0.95 -8.61 8.25
N LYS A 77 1.24 -9.83 8.69
CA LYS A 77 1.63 -10.11 10.07
C LYS A 77 2.88 -9.33 10.49
N ALA A 78 3.90 -9.26 9.61
CA ALA A 78 5.11 -8.49 9.86
C ALA A 78 4.84 -6.98 9.94
N LEU A 79 3.92 -6.45 9.14
CA LEU A 79 3.49 -5.05 9.21
C LEU A 79 2.75 -4.76 10.52
N GLU A 80 1.87 -5.66 10.95
CA GLU A 80 1.16 -5.56 12.24
C GLU A 80 2.12 -5.63 13.43
N ASP A 81 3.12 -6.52 13.39
CA ASP A 81 4.21 -6.57 14.39
C ASP A 81 5.04 -5.28 14.41
N GLY A 82 5.12 -4.59 13.27
CA GLY A 82 5.71 -3.25 13.14
C GLY A 82 4.82 -2.12 13.68
N GLY A 83 3.57 -2.40 14.04
CA GLY A 83 2.60 -1.45 14.57
C GLY A 83 1.56 -0.94 13.57
N ALA A 84 1.47 -1.52 12.38
CA ALA A 84 0.45 -1.16 11.40
C ALA A 84 -0.92 -1.79 11.72
N SER A 85 -2.01 -1.11 11.34
CA SER A 85 -3.36 -1.65 11.43
C SER A 85 -3.95 -1.89 10.03
N LEU A 86 -4.54 -3.07 9.83
CA LEU A 86 -5.38 -3.34 8.66
C LEU A 86 -6.69 -2.55 8.76
N ILE A 87 -7.00 -1.77 7.72
CA ILE A 87 -8.25 -1.04 7.60
C ILE A 87 -9.08 -1.67 6.48
N GLU A 88 -10.09 -2.42 6.88
CA GLU A 88 -11.04 -3.03 5.94
C GLU A 88 -12.00 -1.99 5.39
N PHE A 89 -12.42 -2.16 4.14
CA PHE A 89 -13.40 -1.31 3.48
C PHE A 89 -14.49 -2.15 2.81
N PHE A 90 -15.68 -1.57 2.67
CA PHE A 90 -16.74 -2.07 1.81
C PHE A 90 -17.00 -1.13 0.63
N THR A 91 -17.62 -1.63 -0.44
CA THR A 91 -18.01 -0.81 -1.59
C THR A 91 -18.87 0.39 -1.16
N GLY A 92 -18.45 1.58 -1.56
CA GLY A 92 -19.12 2.85 -1.26
C GLY A 92 -18.76 3.45 0.10
N GLU A 93 -17.91 2.78 0.89
CA GLU A 93 -17.53 3.25 2.21
C GLU A 93 -16.46 4.33 2.17
N GLU A 94 -16.64 5.38 2.98
CA GLU A 94 -15.69 6.47 3.18
C GLU A 94 -15.17 6.45 4.61
N LYS A 95 -13.85 6.56 4.79
CA LYS A 95 -13.23 6.66 6.12
C LYS A 95 -12.13 7.71 6.15
N THR A 96 -12.01 8.35 7.30
CA THR A 96 -10.79 9.08 7.69
C THR A 96 -9.84 8.10 8.36
N VAL A 97 -8.64 7.94 7.80
CA VAL A 97 -7.58 7.07 8.30
C VAL A 97 -6.32 7.92 8.49
N GLY A 98 -6.01 8.31 9.73
CA GLY A 98 -4.93 9.26 9.98
C GLY A 98 -5.18 10.59 9.24
N ASP A 99 -4.24 10.99 8.38
CA ASP A 99 -4.33 12.20 7.55
C ASP A 99 -5.02 11.97 6.19
N TYR A 100 -5.59 10.78 5.97
CA TYR A 100 -6.19 10.38 4.70
C TYR A 100 -7.72 10.33 4.76
N GLU A 101 -8.39 10.90 3.75
CA GLU A 101 -9.78 10.57 3.42
C GLU A 101 -9.77 9.53 2.30
N ILE A 102 -10.36 8.37 2.55
CA ILE A 102 -10.34 7.22 1.64
C ILE A 102 -11.77 6.81 1.33
N LEU A 103 -12.11 6.80 0.04
CA LEU A 103 -13.38 6.34 -0.48
C LEU A 103 -13.17 5.08 -1.33
N ALA A 104 -13.85 4.00 -0.97
CA ALA A 104 -13.76 2.71 -1.64
C ALA A 104 -14.90 2.54 -2.65
N PHE A 105 -14.58 2.01 -3.84
CA PHE A 105 -15.53 1.71 -4.89
C PHE A 105 -15.35 0.30 -5.40
N ASN A 106 -16.41 -0.28 -5.95
CA ASN A 106 -16.34 -1.59 -6.56
C ASN A 106 -15.41 -1.57 -7.78
N GLY A 107 -14.38 -2.40 -7.76
CA GLY A 107 -13.58 -2.77 -8.91
C GLY A 107 -14.20 -3.97 -9.64
N ASN A 108 -14.15 -3.96 -10.97
CA ASN A 108 -14.55 -5.13 -11.75
C ASN A 108 -13.32 -6.02 -11.98
N HIS A 109 -13.31 -7.20 -11.36
CA HIS A 109 -12.22 -8.16 -11.51
C HIS A 109 -12.79 -9.54 -11.86
N ALA A 110 -12.38 -10.10 -13.00
CA ALA A 110 -13.00 -11.30 -13.57
C ALA A 110 -12.96 -12.54 -12.63
N THR A 111 -11.96 -12.59 -11.76
CA THR A 111 -11.69 -13.75 -10.87
C THR A 111 -11.66 -13.37 -9.39
N SER A 112 -12.09 -12.16 -9.02
CA SER A 112 -12.14 -11.71 -7.62
C SER A 112 -13.38 -10.85 -7.36
N GLU A 113 -14.39 -11.45 -6.75
CA GLU A 113 -15.54 -10.70 -6.25
C GLU A 113 -15.14 -9.78 -5.10
N GLY A 114 -15.80 -8.63 -4.99
CA GLY A 114 -15.53 -7.66 -3.92
C GLY A 114 -14.20 -6.92 -4.05
N THR A 115 -13.60 -6.91 -5.24
CA THR A 115 -12.41 -6.07 -5.53
C THR A 115 -12.75 -4.61 -5.32
N LEU A 116 -11.81 -3.85 -4.74
CA LEU A 116 -11.98 -2.43 -4.43
C LEU A 116 -10.97 -1.57 -5.21
N HIS A 117 -11.45 -0.40 -5.63
CA HIS A 117 -10.63 0.73 -6.01
C HIS A 117 -10.75 1.83 -4.95
N TYR A 118 -9.69 2.61 -4.75
CA TYR A 118 -9.67 3.67 -3.75
C TYR A 118 -9.44 5.04 -4.39
N ILE A 119 -10.23 6.03 -3.96
CA ILE A 119 -9.86 7.44 -4.08
C ILE A 119 -9.28 7.86 -2.74
N ILE A 120 -8.04 8.36 -2.74
CA ILE A 120 -7.31 8.75 -1.54
C ILE A 120 -6.98 10.24 -1.63
N LYS A 121 -7.41 11.01 -0.63
CA LYS A 121 -7.07 12.42 -0.47
C LYS A 121 -6.26 12.59 0.81
N ILE A 122 -5.35 13.57 0.83
CA ILE A 122 -4.63 13.96 2.03
C ILE A 122 -5.23 15.25 2.57
N CYS A 123 -5.55 15.23 3.86
CA CYS A 123 -6.20 16.32 4.58
C CYS A 123 -5.24 17.02 5.55
N THR A 124 -3.95 17.13 5.24
CA THR A 124 -3.00 17.86 6.08
C THR A 124 -3.23 19.38 5.97
N PRO A 125 -3.47 20.08 7.09
CA PRO A 125 -3.53 21.54 7.09
C PRO A 125 -2.14 22.15 6.85
N THR A 126 -2.08 23.17 5.99
CA THR A 126 -0.88 23.99 5.80
C THR A 126 -0.75 25.00 6.93
N ILE A 127 0.27 24.85 7.78
CA ILE A 127 0.59 25.83 8.84
C ILE A 127 1.57 26.86 8.27
N ILE A 128 1.19 28.14 8.30
CA ILE A 128 2.11 29.27 8.09
C ILE A 128 2.42 29.86 9.47
N HIS A 129 3.68 29.78 9.90
CA HIS A 129 4.16 30.41 11.13
C HIS A 129 5.15 31.53 10.78
N SER A 130 4.83 32.76 11.19
CA SER A 130 5.71 33.92 11.03
C SER A 130 5.88 34.60 12.39
N ALA A 131 7.10 34.62 12.89
CA ALA A 131 7.48 35.38 14.08
C ALA A 131 8.30 36.60 13.63
N LYS A 132 7.78 37.80 13.88
CA LYS A 132 8.59 39.03 13.80
C LYS A 132 9.30 39.24 15.13
N LYS A 133 10.58 39.64 15.06
CA LYS A 133 11.30 40.19 16.22
C LYS A 133 10.70 41.53 16.63
#